data_AF-A0A931X1E2-F1
#
_entry.id   AF-A0A931X1E2-F1
#
_cell.length_a   1.000
_cell.length_b   1.000
_cell.length_c   1.000
_cell.angle_alpha   90.00
_cell.angle_beta   90.00
_cell.angle_gamma   90.00
#
_symmetry.space_group_name_H-M   'P 1'
#
loop_
_entity.id
_entity.type
_entity.pdbx_description
1 polymer ?
#
loop_
_entity_poly.entity_id
_entity_poly.type
_entity_poly.pdbx_seq_one_letter_code
_entity_poly.pdbx_strand_id
1 'polypeptide(L)'
;MVIGQVKEKAGQDPVGVLDKALKNIMPVLEVRPRRVGGATYQVPIEVRPDRRMSLGLRWLVDYARQRKDRRTMSDKLAAEILDASGGQGGAVKKREDTHKMAEANKAFAHYRW
;
A
#
# COMPACT_ATOMS: atom_id res chain seq x y z
N MET A 1 -16.64 16.86 2.93
CA MET A 1 -16.32 15.46 2.55
C MET A 1 -14.84 15.36 2.19
N VAL A 2 -14.19 14.21 2.45
CA VAL A 2 -12.73 13.99 2.29
C VAL A 2 -12.20 14.42 0.91
N ILE A 3 -12.92 14.08 -0.16
CA ILE A 3 -12.57 14.46 -1.54
C ILE A 3 -12.48 15.99 -1.72
N GLY A 4 -13.35 16.75 -1.04
CA GLY A 4 -13.28 18.22 -1.05
C GLY A 4 -12.03 18.76 -0.38
N GLN A 5 -11.62 18.15 0.75
CA GLN A 5 -10.38 18.54 1.45
C GLN A 5 -9.14 18.22 0.62
N VAL A 6 -9.14 17.11 -0.11
CA VAL A 6 -8.05 16.76 -1.03
C VAL A 6 -8.00 17.76 -2.18
N LYS A 7 -9.15 18.13 -2.76
CA LYS A 7 -9.23 19.15 -3.83
C LYS A 7 -8.67 20.50 -3.37
N GLU A 8 -9.10 20.98 -2.22
CA GLU A 8 -8.64 22.26 -1.65
C GLU A 8 -7.14 22.28 -1.39
N LYS A 9 -6.58 21.19 -0.86
CA LYS A 9 -5.16 21.11 -0.50
C LYS A 9 -4.24 20.82 -1.67
N ALA A 10 -4.68 20.00 -2.62
CA ALA A 10 -3.88 19.64 -3.79
C ALA A 10 -3.94 20.70 -4.90
N GLY A 11 -5.06 21.43 -5.02
CA GLY A 11 -5.29 22.35 -6.13
C GLY A 11 -5.49 21.66 -7.49
N GLN A 12 -5.72 20.34 -7.48
CA GLN A 12 -5.89 19.50 -8.68
C GLN A 12 -7.12 18.62 -8.55
N ASP A 13 -7.45 17.89 -9.61
CA ASP A 13 -8.54 16.92 -9.58
C ASP A 13 -8.32 15.86 -8.47
N PRO A 14 -9.21 15.77 -7.47
CA PRO A 14 -9.01 14.87 -6.34
C PRO A 14 -9.10 13.39 -6.73
N VAL A 15 -9.76 13.06 -7.84
CA VAL A 15 -9.80 11.68 -8.36
C VAL A 15 -8.43 11.29 -8.92
N GLY A 16 -7.80 12.16 -9.71
CA GLY A 16 -6.43 11.96 -10.18
C GLY A 16 -5.41 11.83 -9.03
N VAL A 17 -5.56 12.63 -7.97
CA VAL A 17 -4.71 12.52 -6.77
C VAL A 17 -4.89 11.17 -6.08
N LEU A 18 -6.13 10.71 -5.92
CA LEU A 18 -6.42 9.40 -5.34
C LEU A 18 -5.87 8.26 -6.19
N ASP A 19 -6.03 8.30 -7.50
CA ASP A 19 -5.48 7.29 -8.42
C ASP A 19 -3.94 7.23 -8.31
N LYS A 20 -3.28 8.40 -8.28
CA LYS A 20 -1.83 8.48 -8.07
C LYS A 20 -1.42 7.89 -6.71
N ALA A 21 -2.13 8.22 -5.64
CA ALA A 21 -1.89 7.66 -4.32
C ALA A 21 -2.02 6.14 -4.32
N LEU A 22 -3.09 5.59 -4.91
CA LEU A 22 -3.30 4.14 -5.00
C LEU A 22 -2.20 3.46 -5.80
N LYS A 23 -1.76 4.03 -6.93
CA LYS A 23 -0.62 3.49 -7.70
C LYS A 23 0.66 3.37 -6.88
N ASN A 24 0.91 4.32 -5.97
CA ASN A 24 2.07 4.29 -5.09
C ASN A 24 1.95 3.27 -3.94
N ILE A 25 0.72 2.95 -3.50
CA ILE A 25 0.47 2.03 -2.39
C ILE A 25 0.27 0.57 -2.87
N MET A 26 -0.23 0.36 -4.08
CA MET A 26 -0.53 -0.99 -4.58
C MET A 26 0.74 -1.83 -4.78
N PRO A 27 0.89 -2.97 -4.08
CA PRO A 27 2.06 -3.83 -4.22
C PRO A 27 1.94 -4.72 -5.47
N VAL A 28 3.00 -4.85 -6.26
CA VAL A 28 3.06 -5.83 -7.37
C VAL A 28 3.49 -7.23 -6.94
N LEU A 29 4.30 -7.31 -5.88
CA LEU A 29 4.78 -8.55 -5.27
C LEU A 29 4.32 -8.60 -3.82
N GLU A 30 3.96 -9.79 -3.35
CA GLU A 30 3.78 -10.10 -1.93
C GLU A 30 4.55 -11.36 -1.59
N VAL A 31 4.76 -11.60 -0.30
CA VAL A 31 5.43 -12.80 0.19
C VAL A 31 4.42 -13.67 0.91
N ARG A 32 4.40 -14.97 0.62
CA ARG A 32 3.55 -15.94 1.29
C ARG A 32 4.36 -17.08 1.91
N PRO A 33 3.98 -17.56 3.10
CA PRO A 33 4.60 -18.73 3.70
C PRO A 33 4.22 -19.99 2.91
N ARG A 34 5.21 -20.81 2.58
CA ARG A 34 5.06 -22.13 1.94
C ARG A 34 5.91 -23.15 2.70
N ARG A 35 5.34 -24.32 3.00
CA ARG A 35 6.07 -25.40 3.66
C ARG A 35 6.65 -26.36 2.63
N VAL A 36 7.97 -26.55 2.65
CA VAL A 36 8.71 -27.45 1.74
C VAL A 36 9.74 -28.22 2.56
N GLY A 37 9.79 -29.54 2.43
CA GLY A 37 10.80 -30.38 3.08
C GLY A 37 10.86 -30.24 4.61
N GLY A 38 9.74 -29.91 5.26
CA GLY A 38 9.66 -29.73 6.72
C GLY A 38 9.87 -28.28 7.22
N ALA A 39 10.49 -27.39 6.43
CA ALA A 39 10.71 -25.99 6.76
C ALA A 39 9.68 -25.05 6.09
N THR A 40 9.48 -23.86 6.65
CA THR A 40 8.59 -22.82 6.10
C THR A 40 9.42 -21.73 5.43
N TYR A 41 9.26 -21.58 4.12
CA TYR A 41 9.91 -20.56 3.31
C TYR A 41 8.97 -19.41 3.00
N GLN A 42 9.55 -18.22 2.89
CA GLN A 42 8.87 -17.01 2.46
C GLN A 42 8.98 -16.94 0.94
N VAL A 43 7.90 -17.23 0.22
CA VAL A 43 7.89 -17.31 -1.24
C VAL A 43 7.32 -16.03 -1.84
N PRO A 44 8.08 -15.30 -2.67
CA PRO A 44 7.57 -14.13 -3.37
C PRO A 44 6.62 -14.54 -4.51
N ILE A 45 5.46 -13.89 -4.57
CA ILE A 45 4.39 -14.17 -5.53
C ILE A 45 3.89 -12.84 -6.11
N GLU A 46 3.58 -12.84 -7.40
CA GLU A 46 2.92 -11.72 -8.06
C GLU A 46 1.47 -11.56 -7.60
N VAL A 47 1.09 -10.33 -7.28
CA VAL A 47 -0.24 -10.00 -6.77
C VAL A 47 -1.21 -9.74 -7.92
N ARG A 48 -2.33 -10.47 -7.93
CA ARG A 48 -3.40 -10.29 -8.92
C ARG A 48 -4.04 -8.89 -8.84
N PRO A 49 -4.48 -8.28 -9.96
CA PRO A 49 -4.98 -6.89 -10.00
C PRO A 49 -6.08 -6.55 -8.97
N ASP A 50 -7.06 -7.41 -8.82
CA ASP A 50 -8.16 -7.33 -7.84
C ASP A 50 -7.64 -7.26 -6.39
N ARG A 51 -6.65 -8.10 -6.08
CA ARG A 51 -5.99 -8.15 -4.78
C ARG A 51 -5.11 -6.92 -4.55
N ARG A 52 -4.43 -6.41 -5.59
CA ARG A 52 -3.61 -5.18 -5.50
C ARG A 52 -4.45 -4.00 -5.04
N MET A 53 -5.59 -3.79 -5.69
CA MET A 53 -6.53 -2.74 -5.33
C MET A 53 -7.02 -2.89 -3.88
N SER A 54 -7.43 -4.11 -3.51
CA SER A 54 -7.92 -4.41 -2.17
C SER A 54 -6.85 -4.17 -1.08
N LEU A 55 -5.60 -4.55 -1.33
CA LEU A 55 -4.47 -4.29 -0.43
C LEU A 55 -4.17 -2.80 -0.33
N GLY A 56 -4.17 -2.08 -1.47
CA GLY A 56 -3.93 -0.65 -1.52
C GLY A 56 -4.93 0.15 -0.69
N LEU A 57 -6.22 -0.11 -0.88
CA LEU A 57 -7.29 0.53 -0.11
C LEU A 57 -7.24 0.18 1.38
N ARG A 58 -6.98 -1.09 1.71
CA ARG A 58 -6.85 -1.53 3.10
C ARG A 58 -5.72 -0.80 3.80
N TRP A 59 -4.53 -0.78 3.21
CA TRP A 59 -3.38 -0.09 3.79
C TRP A 59 -3.61 1.41 3.90
N LEU A 60 -4.19 2.06 2.90
CA LEU A 60 -4.53 3.47 2.96
C LEU A 60 -5.40 3.80 4.19
N VAL A 61 -6.46 3.02 4.43
CA VAL A 61 -7.36 3.23 5.58
C VAL A 61 -6.68 2.90 6.90
N ASP A 62 -5.94 1.79 6.96
CA ASP A 62 -5.28 1.35 8.19
C ASP A 62 -4.20 2.33 8.65
N TYR A 63 -3.36 2.81 7.73
CA TYR A 63 -2.33 3.80 8.05
C TYR A 63 -2.92 5.18 8.33
N ALA A 64 -3.98 5.58 7.61
CA ALA A 64 -4.73 6.78 7.97
C ALA A 64 -5.27 6.71 9.41
N ARG A 65 -5.83 5.57 9.85
CA ARG A 65 -6.32 5.41 11.24
C ARG A 65 -5.22 5.55 12.28
N GLN A 66 -4.03 5.04 11.98
CA GLN A 66 -2.87 5.07 12.88
C GLN A 66 -2.26 6.45 13.06
N ARG A 67 -2.54 7.40 12.16
CA ARG A 67 -2.09 8.80 12.29
C ARG A 67 -2.55 9.42 13.60
N LYS A 68 -1.63 10.05 14.33
CA LYS A 68 -1.88 10.76 15.59
C LYS A 68 -1.84 12.28 15.44
N ASP A 69 -1.40 12.78 14.28
CA ASP A 69 -1.21 14.21 13.98
C ASP A 69 -2.52 14.95 13.64
N ARG A 70 -3.62 14.22 13.43
CA ARG A 70 -4.93 14.79 13.08
C ARG A 70 -6.04 14.27 13.99
N ARG A 71 -7.08 15.09 14.19
CA ARG A 71 -8.19 14.78 15.11
C ARG A 71 -9.30 13.94 14.48
N THR A 72 -9.73 14.27 13.27
CA THR A 72 -10.84 13.57 12.59
C THR A 72 -10.34 12.51 11.62
N MET A 73 -11.11 11.44 11.40
CA MET A 73 -10.76 10.41 10.41
C MET A 73 -10.72 10.98 8.98
N SER A 74 -11.57 11.97 8.68
CA SER A 74 -11.55 12.67 7.39
C SER A 74 -10.22 13.39 7.15
N ASP A 75 -9.72 14.11 8.15
CA ASP A 75 -8.45 14.83 8.02
C ASP A 75 -7.26 13.86 7.91
N LYS A 76 -7.30 12.77 8.68
CA LYS A 76 -6.29 11.71 8.61
C LYS A 76 -6.24 11.07 7.22
N LEU A 77 -7.41 10.72 6.67
CA LEU A 77 -7.50 10.08 5.36
C LEU A 77 -7.09 11.04 4.24
N ALA A 78 -7.54 12.30 4.27
CA ALA A 78 -7.11 13.31 3.30
C ALA A 78 -5.58 13.51 3.35
N ALA A 79 -5.00 13.58 4.54
CA ALA A 79 -3.56 13.71 4.70
C ALA A 79 -2.80 12.48 4.18
N GLU A 80 -3.26 11.27 4.47
CA GLU A 80 -2.61 10.04 3.98
C GLU A 80 -2.69 9.93 2.45
N ILE A 81 -3.82 10.32 1.84
CA ILE A 81 -3.96 10.37 0.38
C ILE A 81 -2.95 11.35 -0.23
N LEU A 82 -2.80 12.54 0.34
CA LEU A 82 -1.87 13.55 -0.15
C LEU A 82 -0.42 13.05 -0.03
N ASP A 83 -0.03 12.54 1.15
CA ASP A 83 1.31 12.02 1.39
C ASP A 83 1.61 10.85 0.44
N ALA A 84 0.67 9.91 0.29
CA ALA A 84 0.81 8.79 -0.63
C ALA A 84 0.89 9.21 -2.10
N SER A 85 0.17 10.26 -2.52
CA SER A 85 0.28 10.80 -3.88
C SER A 85 1.67 11.38 -4.17
N GLY A 86 2.36 11.85 -3.13
CA GLY A 86 3.76 12.29 -3.15
C GLY A 86 4.78 11.16 -3.00
N GLY A 87 4.34 9.90 -2.86
CA GLY A 87 5.23 8.76 -2.64
C GLY A 87 5.75 8.67 -1.21
N GLN A 88 5.04 9.26 -0.24
CA GLN A 88 5.38 9.25 1.17
C GLN A 88 4.21 8.68 2.01
N GLY A 89 4.38 8.62 3.33
CA GLY A 89 3.35 8.12 4.23
C GLY A 89 3.50 6.63 4.60
N GLY A 90 2.68 6.21 5.56
CA GLY A 90 2.77 4.86 6.13
C GLY A 90 2.37 3.78 5.13
N ALA A 91 1.35 4.08 4.31
CA ALA A 91 0.87 3.15 3.30
C ALA A 91 1.91 2.89 2.19
N VAL A 92 2.64 3.92 1.74
CA VAL A 92 3.71 3.75 0.74
C VAL A 92 4.89 2.99 1.33
N LYS A 93 5.31 3.32 2.55
CA LYS A 93 6.36 2.59 3.25
C LYS A 93 6.03 1.09 3.38
N LYS A 94 4.77 0.75 3.66
CA LYS A 94 4.33 -0.65 3.71
C LYS A 94 4.52 -1.38 2.38
N ARG A 95 4.21 -0.73 1.27
CA ARG A 95 4.44 -1.26 -0.08
C ARG A 95 5.92 -1.49 -0.34
N GLU A 96 6.76 -0.51 0.00
CA GLU A 96 8.22 -0.63 -0.14
C GLU A 96 8.80 -1.77 0.69
N ASP A 97 8.41 -1.89 1.97
CA ASP A 97 8.85 -2.96 2.85
C ASP A 97 8.44 -4.34 2.32
N THR A 98 7.22 -4.43 1.74
CA THR A 98 6.73 -5.65 1.10
C THR A 98 7.57 -6.03 -0.13
N HIS A 99 7.98 -5.03 -0.93
CA HIS A 99 8.82 -5.28 -2.11
C HIS A 99 10.24 -5.67 -1.73
N LYS A 100 10.85 -4.96 -0.76
CA LYS A 100 12.16 -5.34 -0.21
C LYS A 100 12.16 -6.77 0.32
N MET A 101 11.11 -7.16 1.03
CA MET A 101 10.95 -8.52 1.54
C MET A 101 10.82 -9.54 0.40
N ALA A 102 10.09 -9.21 -0.66
CA ALA A 102 9.96 -10.07 -1.84
C ALA A 102 11.29 -10.21 -2.60
N GLU A 103 12.04 -9.13 -2.75
CA GLU A 103 13.37 -9.14 -3.39
C GLU A 103 14.40 -9.93 -2.58
N ALA A 104 14.43 -9.75 -1.26
CA ALA A 104 15.30 -10.52 -0.37
C ALA A 104 15.04 -12.04 -0.45
N ASN A 105 13.81 -12.44 -0.75
CA ASN A 105 13.40 -13.83 -0.88
C ASN A 105 13.28 -14.30 -2.34
N LYS A 106 13.80 -13.54 -3.32
CA LYS A 106 13.73 -13.87 -4.76
C LYS A 106 14.27 -15.26 -5.08
N ALA A 107 15.26 -15.73 -4.33
CA ALA A 107 15.81 -17.08 -4.46
C ALA A 107 14.75 -18.18 -4.31
N PHE A 108 13.70 -17.97 -3.51
CA PHE A 108 12.64 -18.95 -3.24
C PHE A 108 11.45 -18.87 -4.22
N ALA A 109 11.50 -18.00 -5.24
CA ALA A 109 10.41 -17.82 -6.21
C ALA A 109 10.06 -19.12 -6.96
N HIS A 110 11.00 -20.06 -7.07
CA HIS A 110 10.80 -21.38 -7.67
C HIS A 110 9.94 -22.33 -6.82
N TYR A 111 9.56 -21.96 -5.60
CA TYR A 111 8.60 -22.72 -4.80
C TYR A 111 7.15 -22.23 -4.96
N ARG A 112 6.87 -21.40 -5.98
CA ARG A 112 5.53 -20.83 -6.25
C ARG A 112 4.51 -21.89 -6.72
N TRP A 113 4.96 -23.03 -7.20
CA TRP A 113 4.13 -24.15 -7.66
C TRP A 113 3.86 -25.19 -6.57
#